data_AF-A0A417Z3K2-F1
#
_entry.id   AF-A0A417Z3K2-F1
#
_cell.length_a   1.000
_cell.length_b   1.000
_cell.length_c   1.000
_cell.angle_alpha   90.00
_cell.angle_beta   90.00
_cell.angle_gamma   90.00
#
_symmetry.space_group_name_H-M   'P 1'
#
loop_
_entity.id
_entity.type
_entity.pdbx_description
1 polymer ?
#
loop_
_entity_poly.entity_id
_entity_poly.type
_entity_poly.pdbx_seq_one_letter_code
_entity_poly.pdbx_strand_id
1 'polypeptide(L)'
;MAIPHENAPTLRVAAWPLDELGTQVEVGLSDPIVIIDRVPDCPCDACDDGSADLLEGLDRTLLSIVDGSIEVVATGGVRRERSAWDGSSGSDWLGQGDYAVRGASWFPGREPLPLITPMT
;
A
#
# COMPACT_ATOMS: atom_id res chain seq x y z
N MET A 1 -6.45 20.11 -14.37
CA MET A 1 -7.31 19.18 -15.13
C MET A 1 -7.63 18.03 -14.17
N ALA A 2 -8.88 17.87 -13.76
CA ALA A 2 -9.27 16.77 -12.86
C ALA A 2 -9.22 15.44 -13.62
N ILE A 3 -8.75 14.37 -12.97
CA ILE A 3 -8.87 13.02 -13.52
C ILE A 3 -10.38 12.71 -13.58
N PRO A 4 -10.95 12.33 -14.74
CA PRO A 4 -12.33 11.89 -14.81
C PRO A 4 -12.54 10.73 -13.82
N HIS A 5 -13.62 10.74 -13.05
CA HIS A 5 -13.85 9.77 -11.98
C HIS A 5 -13.77 8.32 -12.49
N GLU A 6 -14.16 8.08 -13.75
CA GLU A 6 -14.07 6.77 -14.40
C GLU A 6 -12.63 6.26 -14.68
N ASN A 7 -11.61 7.12 -14.57
CA ASN A 7 -10.21 6.77 -14.80
C ASN A 7 -9.35 6.84 -13.53
N ALA A 8 -9.95 7.19 -12.38
CA ALA A 8 -9.24 7.18 -11.11
C ALA A 8 -9.16 5.73 -10.58
N PRO A 9 -7.98 5.25 -10.16
CA PRO A 9 -7.88 3.94 -9.52
C PRO A 9 -8.71 3.93 -8.24
N THR A 10 -9.44 2.85 -7.99
CA THR A 10 -10.27 2.73 -6.78
C THR A 10 -9.36 2.49 -5.58
N LEU A 11 -9.45 3.36 -4.57
CA LEU A 11 -8.91 3.10 -3.23
C LEU A 11 -9.97 2.41 -2.38
N ARG A 12 -9.64 1.23 -1.85
CA ARG A 12 -10.45 0.53 -0.87
C ARG A 12 -9.72 0.53 0.46
N VAL A 13 -10.36 1.07 1.49
CA VAL A 13 -9.95 0.87 2.88
C VAL A 13 -11.04 0.07 3.56
N ALA A 14 -10.68 -1.06 4.14
CA ALA A 14 -11.63 -1.93 4.83
C ALA A 14 -11.04 -2.37 6.16
N ALA A 15 -11.86 -2.35 7.21
CA ALA A 15 -11.50 -2.86 8.52
C ALA A 15 -12.28 -4.15 8.78
N TRP A 16 -11.59 -5.20 9.19
CA TRP A 16 -12.19 -6.51 9.44
C TRP A 16 -11.74 -7.04 10.81
N PRO A 17 -12.65 -7.62 11.60
CA PRO A 17 -12.29 -8.24 12.86
C PRO A 17 -11.45 -9.50 12.60
N LEU A 18 -10.38 -9.65 13.37
CA LEU A 18 -9.58 -10.87 13.49
C LEU A 18 -9.85 -11.47 14.87
N ASP A 19 -10.93 -12.24 15.02
CA ASP A 19 -11.32 -12.97 16.25
C ASP A 19 -10.68 -12.44 17.58
N GLU A 20 -9.82 -13.23 18.23
CA GLU A 20 -9.14 -12.87 19.49
C GLU A 20 -7.94 -11.93 19.29
N LEU A 21 -7.62 -11.57 18.05
CA LEU A 21 -6.43 -10.83 17.63
C LEU A 21 -6.71 -9.35 17.26
N GLY A 22 -7.96 -8.91 17.34
CA GLY A 22 -8.34 -7.50 17.20
C GLY A 22 -8.93 -7.15 15.83
N THR A 23 -8.48 -6.06 15.22
CA THR A 23 -8.97 -5.56 13.92
C THR A 23 -7.81 -5.31 12.99
N GLN A 24 -7.95 -5.74 11.74
CA GLN A 24 -7.00 -5.44 10.68
C GLN A 24 -7.61 -4.48 9.67
N VAL A 25 -6.81 -3.51 9.24
CA VAL A 25 -7.11 -2.58 8.17
C VAL A 25 -6.40 -3.06 6.91
N GLU A 26 -7.15 -3.27 5.84
CA GLU A 26 -6.61 -3.52 4.51
C GLU A 26 -6.73 -2.26 3.64
N VAL A 27 -5.64 -1.95 2.94
CA VAL A 27 -5.61 -0.90 1.91
C VAL A 27 -5.43 -1.57 0.56
N GLY A 28 -6.34 -1.30 -0.38
CA GLY A 28 -6.28 -1.80 -1.74
C GLY A 28 -6.38 -0.69 -2.78
N LEU A 29 -5.73 -0.89 -3.92
CA LEU A 29 -5.70 0.04 -5.05
C LEU A 29 -5.96 -0.72 -6.36
N SER A 30 -6.42 -0.01 -7.39
CA SER A 30 -6.68 -0.49 -8.77
C SER A 30 -8.13 -0.94 -9.01
N ASP A 31 -8.43 -1.29 -10.26
CA ASP A 31 -9.63 -2.01 -10.69
C ASP A 31 -9.21 -3.14 -11.66
N PRO A 32 -9.25 -4.42 -11.26
CA PRO A 32 -9.70 -4.95 -9.96
C PRO A 32 -8.78 -4.55 -8.79
N ILE A 33 -9.32 -4.55 -7.56
CA ILE A 33 -8.58 -4.21 -6.34
C ILE A 33 -7.44 -5.21 -6.08
N VAL A 34 -6.24 -4.67 -5.89
CA VAL A 34 -5.06 -5.34 -5.35
C VAL A 34 -4.81 -4.81 -3.95
N ILE A 35 -4.67 -5.68 -2.96
CA ILE A 35 -4.27 -5.29 -1.60
C ILE A 35 -2.81 -4.86 -1.63
N ILE A 36 -2.57 -3.65 -1.16
CA ILE A 36 -1.26 -3.02 -1.08
C ILE A 36 -0.68 -3.22 0.31
N ASP A 37 -1.50 -3.07 1.34
CA ASP A 37 -1.06 -3.08 2.72
C ASP A 37 -2.10 -3.70 3.67
N ARG A 38 -1.62 -4.24 4.78
CA ARG A 38 -2.39 -4.81 5.90
C ARG A 38 -1.77 -4.36 7.21
N VAL A 39 -2.55 -3.66 8.02
CA VAL A 39 -2.10 -3.12 9.30
C VAL A 39 -3.02 -3.63 10.43
N PRO A 40 -2.49 -4.28 11.48
CA PRO A 40 -1.09 -4.70 11.62
C PRO A 40 -0.75 -5.88 10.69
N ASP A 41 0.54 -6.01 10.39
CA ASP A 41 1.10 -7.12 9.62
C ASP A 41 1.23 -8.40 10.46
N CYS A 42 1.53 -8.28 11.76
CA CYS A 42 1.27 -9.30 12.78
C CYS A 42 0.18 -8.82 13.74
N PRO A 43 -0.97 -9.51 13.83
CA PRO A 43 -2.01 -9.19 14.80
C PRO A 43 -1.69 -9.78 16.20
N CYS A 44 -0.43 -10.15 16.44
CA CYS A 44 0.04 -10.80 17.65
C CYS A 44 0.64 -9.79 18.63
N ASP A 45 0.35 -9.95 19.91
CA ASP A 45 0.89 -9.08 20.98
C ASP A 45 2.43 -9.12 21.10
N ALA A 46 3.05 -10.17 20.55
CA ALA A 46 4.51 -10.32 20.57
C ALA A 46 5.26 -9.37 19.63
N CYS A 47 4.58 -8.78 18.64
CA CYS A 47 5.15 -7.86 17.65
C CYS A 47 4.55 -6.45 17.80
N ASP A 48 4.11 -6.08 19.01
CA ASP A 48 3.49 -4.77 19.24
C ASP A 48 4.55 -3.64 19.23
N ASP A 49 4.77 -3.06 18.05
CA ASP A 49 5.49 -1.80 17.87
C ASP A 49 4.67 -0.59 18.39
N GLY A 50 3.42 -0.82 18.82
CA GLY A 50 2.49 0.19 19.28
C GLY A 50 1.70 0.83 18.14
N SER A 51 0.54 1.40 18.48
CA SER A 51 -0.36 2.00 17.48
C SER A 51 0.22 3.20 16.74
N ALA A 52 1.24 3.86 17.29
CA ALA A 52 1.86 5.02 16.65
C ALA A 52 2.56 4.64 15.34
N ASP A 53 3.39 3.60 15.37
CA ASP A 53 4.14 3.14 14.21
C ASP A 53 3.21 2.55 13.14
N LEU A 54 2.15 1.84 13.58
CA LEU A 54 1.09 1.32 12.70
C LEU A 54 0.33 2.44 11.97
N LEU A 55 -0.04 3.50 12.68
CA LEU A 55 -0.72 4.65 12.07
C LEU A 55 0.20 5.42 11.14
N GLU A 56 1.47 5.56 11.49
CA GLU A 56 2.44 6.18 10.61
C GLU A 56 2.62 5.37 9.32
N GLY A 57 2.75 4.04 9.42
CA GLY A 57 2.80 3.14 8.27
C GLY A 57 1.58 3.30 7.36
N LEU A 58 0.37 3.29 7.94
CA LEU A 58 -0.88 3.49 7.20
C LEU A 58 -0.93 4.86 6.50
N ASP A 59 -0.53 5.93 7.19
CA ASP A 59 -0.47 7.28 6.63
C ASP A 59 0.51 7.33 5.45
N ARG A 60 1.70 6.72 5.57
CA ARG A 60 2.67 6.64 4.48
C ARG A 60 2.10 5.91 3.27
N THR A 61 1.42 4.78 3.47
CA THR A 61 0.75 4.02 2.40
C THR A 61 -0.29 4.88 1.69
N LEU A 62 -1.21 5.50 2.46
CA LEU A 62 -2.27 6.33 1.89
C LEU A 62 -1.73 7.56 1.16
N LEU A 63 -0.73 8.24 1.72
CA LEU A 63 -0.12 9.41 1.09
C LEU A 63 0.62 9.04 -0.20
N SER A 64 1.35 7.93 -0.21
CA SER A 64 2.04 7.40 -1.41
C SER A 64 1.05 7.06 -2.53
N ILE A 65 -0.16 6.60 -2.18
CA ILE A 65 -1.24 6.38 -3.14
C ILE A 65 -1.74 7.71 -3.71
N VAL A 66 -2.06 8.68 -2.84
CA VAL A 66 -2.68 9.96 -3.21
C VAL A 66 -1.72 10.86 -4.00
N ASP A 67 -0.44 10.91 -3.60
CA ASP A 67 0.59 11.67 -4.29
C ASP A 67 1.11 10.97 -5.56
N GLY A 68 0.76 9.69 -5.74
CA GLY A 68 1.10 8.85 -6.88
C GLY A 68 2.46 8.14 -6.77
N SER A 69 3.23 8.37 -5.70
CA SER A 69 4.51 7.71 -5.46
C SER A 69 4.35 6.35 -4.83
N ILE A 70 3.66 5.43 -5.49
CA ILE A 70 3.65 4.03 -5.08
C ILE A 70 3.86 3.11 -6.25
N GLU A 71 4.75 2.15 -6.07
CA GLU A 71 4.93 1.02 -6.97
C GLU A 71 5.05 -0.24 -6.12
N VAL A 72 4.17 -1.21 -6.35
CA VAL A 72 4.24 -2.53 -5.74
C VAL A 72 4.21 -3.59 -6.83
N VAL A 73 5.19 -4.48 -6.80
CA VAL A 73 5.30 -5.61 -7.72
C VAL A 73 5.52 -6.88 -6.92
N ALA A 74 4.63 -7.86 -7.09
CA ALA A 74 4.83 -9.21 -6.63
C ALA A 74 5.04 -10.15 -7.82
N THR A 75 6.11 -10.94 -7.78
CA THR A 75 6.38 -11.96 -8.80
C THR A 75 7.09 -13.14 -8.18
N GLY A 76 6.57 -14.34 -8.39
CA GLY A 76 7.18 -15.57 -7.89
C GLY A 76 7.34 -15.61 -6.37
N GLY A 77 6.38 -15.04 -5.64
CA GLY A 77 6.38 -14.99 -4.17
C GLY A 77 7.30 -13.93 -3.55
N VAL A 78 7.90 -13.05 -4.36
CA VAL A 78 8.69 -11.91 -3.88
C VAL A 78 7.92 -10.62 -4.12
N ARG A 79 7.65 -9.85 -3.06
CA ARG A 79 7.04 -8.52 -3.10
C ARG A 79 8.13 -7.46 -3.00
N ARG A 80 8.09 -6.49 -3.91
CA ARG A 80 8.90 -5.28 -3.88
C ARG A 80 7.99 -4.08 -3.86
N GLU A 81 8.29 -3.13 -3.00
CA GLU A 81 7.56 -1.88 -2.85
C GLU A 81 8.52 -0.70 -2.87
N ARG A 82 8.10 0.39 -3.51
CA ARG A 82 8.79 1.67 -3.46
C ARG A 82 7.79 2.80 -3.38
N SER A 83 8.14 3.82 -2.61
CA SER A 83 7.47 5.11 -2.61
C SER A 83 8.46 6.26 -2.67
N ALA A 84 8.00 7.50 -2.53
CA ALA A 84 8.90 8.64 -2.33
C ALA A 84 9.60 8.64 -0.95
N TRP A 85 9.23 7.72 -0.05
CA TRP A 85 9.58 7.75 1.37
C TRP A 85 10.55 6.63 1.70
N ASP A 86 10.28 5.42 1.19
CA ASP A 86 11.06 4.23 1.49
C ASP A 86 10.89 3.19 0.36
N GLY A 87 11.60 2.06 0.46
CA GLY A 87 11.41 0.92 -0.40
C GLY A 87 11.89 -0.37 0.25
N SER A 88 11.15 -1.44 -0.01
CA SER A 88 11.36 -2.74 0.63
C SER A 88 11.27 -3.87 -0.39
N SER A 89 11.87 -5.00 -0.05
CA SER A 89 11.77 -6.25 -0.80
C SER A 89 11.70 -7.40 0.20
N GLY A 90 10.77 -8.32 0.00
CA GLY A 90 10.56 -9.44 0.90
C GLY A 90 9.71 -10.53 0.28
N SER A 91 9.35 -11.53 1.10
CA SER A 91 8.38 -12.54 0.69
C SER A 91 6.99 -11.89 0.59
N ASP A 92 6.21 -12.27 -0.41
CA ASP A 92 4.81 -11.83 -0.53
C ASP A 92 3.91 -12.67 0.38
N TRP A 93 3.57 -12.10 1.54
CA TRP A 93 2.67 -12.74 2.50
C TRP A 93 1.18 -12.50 2.21
N LEU A 94 0.85 -11.65 1.22
CA LEU A 94 -0.54 -11.39 0.85
C LEU A 94 -1.14 -12.53 0.02
N GLY A 95 -0.30 -13.34 -0.65
CA GLY A 95 -0.73 -14.53 -1.37
C GLY A 95 -1.68 -14.24 -2.54
N GLN A 96 -1.60 -13.04 -3.12
CA GLN A 96 -2.49 -12.59 -4.19
C GLN A 96 -2.07 -13.09 -5.58
N GLY A 97 -0.93 -13.78 -5.69
CA GLY A 97 -0.31 -14.16 -6.95
C GLY A 97 0.58 -13.06 -7.51
N ASP A 98 0.87 -13.12 -8.81
CA ASP A 98 1.68 -12.10 -9.47
C ASP A 98 0.83 -10.85 -9.76
N TYR A 99 1.29 -9.67 -9.33
CA TYR A 99 0.60 -8.40 -9.56
C TYR A 99 1.59 -7.24 -9.68
N ALA A 100 1.17 -6.18 -10.35
CA ALA A 100 1.88 -4.91 -10.39
C ALA A 100 0.88 -3.77 -10.26
N VAL A 101 1.10 -2.88 -9.30
CA VAL A 101 0.31 -1.68 -9.09
C VAL A 101 1.23 -0.47 -9.10
N ARG A 102 0.75 0.60 -9.74
CA ARG A 102 1.35 1.92 -9.65
C ARG A 102 0.29 2.94 -9.28
N GLY A 103 0.68 3.88 -8.43
CA GLY A 103 -0.11 5.05 -8.12
C GLY A 103 -0.16 6.02 -9.30
N ALA A 104 -1.11 6.94 -9.22
CA ALA A 104 -1.17 8.13 -10.04
C ALA A 104 -1.42 9.30 -9.10
N SER A 105 -0.91 10.50 -9.43
CA SER A 105 -1.18 11.66 -8.59
C SER A 105 -2.66 12.04 -8.68
N TRP A 106 -3.32 12.17 -7.53
CA TRP A 106 -4.72 12.60 -7.49
C TRP A 106 -4.86 14.13 -7.54
N PHE A 107 -3.74 14.85 -7.49
CA PHE A 107 -3.70 16.30 -7.58
C PHE A 107 -3.74 16.75 -9.05
N PRO A 108 -4.77 17.52 -9.47
CA PRO A 108 -4.92 17.97 -10.85
C PRO A 108 -3.67 18.66 -11.41
N GLY A 109 -3.07 18.08 -12.46
CA GLY A 109 -1.91 18.65 -13.16
C GLY A 109 -0.57 18.50 -12.41
N ARG A 110 -0.53 17.66 -11.37
CA ARG A 110 0.72 17.27 -10.70
C ARG A 110 1.16 15.92 -11.23
N GLU A 111 2.44 15.81 -11.58
CA GLU A 111 3.05 14.50 -11.81
C GLU A 111 3.19 13.73 -10.50
N PRO A 112 3.17 12.38 -10.53
CA PRO A 112 3.50 11.56 -9.37
C PRO A 112 4.82 11.99 -8.74
N LEU A 113 4.91 11.96 -7.41
CA LEU A 113 6.19 12.17 -6.75
C LEU A 113 7.18 11.07 -7.18
N PRO A 114 8.48 11.40 -7.33
CA PRO A 114 9.46 10.43 -7.76
C PRO A 114 9.62 9.33 -6.70
N LEU A 115 9.66 8.08 -7.17
CA LEU A 115 10.02 6.94 -6.32
C LEU A 115 11.48 7.06 -5.88
N ILE A 116 11.80 6.52 -4.70
CA ILE A 116 13.20 6.36 -4.31
C ILE A 116 13.93 5.49 -5.34
N THR A 117 15.18 5.85 -5.61
CA THR A 117 16.07 5.05 -6.44
C THR A 117 16.32 3.73 -5.71
N PRO A 118 16.28 2.57 -6.40
CA PRO A 118 16.67 1.31 -5.79
C PRO A 118 18.09 1.44 -5.22
N MET A 119 18.29 1.04 -3.97
CA MET A 119 19.64 0.81 -3.47
C MET A 119 20.22 -0.36 -4.28
N THR A 120 21.27 -0.08 -5.06
CA THR A 120 22.00 -1.06 -5.89
C THR A 120 22.72 -2.10 -5.05
#